data_AF-A0A382MXI8-F1
#
_entry.id   AF-A0A382MXI8-F1
#
_cell.length_a   1.000
_cell.length_b   1.000
_cell.length_c   1.000
_cell.angle_alpha   90.00
_cell.angle_beta   90.00
_cell.angle_gamma   90.00
#
_symmetry.space_group_name_H-M   'P 1'
#
loop_
_entity.id
_entity.type
_entity.pdbx_description
1 polymer ?
#
loop_
_entity_poly.entity_id
_entity_poly.type
_entity_poly.pdbx_seq_one_letter_code
_entity_poly.pdbx_strand_id
1 'polypeptide(L)'
;MSHADDPNLDTTETDASTLVPDWSNPPSLADLKQDHESAQVAHQVHVDEVDAWLRVLDGDQTINAKRGRSKLVPRLARRQAEWRYAALSEPFLSTDDLFNTAPQTFEDKDSAVQNGMLLNYQLNCRMDKVSFIDEYVRTAVDEGTVVVRVGWEFEEDKRKVYKDVMEMQVVAGPDGQPVQQEVKVGEKSSIKTITTKNQPVLTVCDYNNLVLDPTCEGDIEKANFAVYSFETSLSELKKDGRYKNLDDIN
;
A
#
# COMPACT_ATOMS: atom_id res chain seq x y z
N MET A 1 17.19 -28.53 33.67
CA MET A 1 17.66 -28.84 32.30
C MET A 1 16.45 -29.29 31.49
N SER A 2 16.41 -28.82 30.24
CA SER A 2 15.36 -28.93 29.20
C SER A 2 14.01 -28.27 29.50
N HIS A 3 13.89 -26.98 29.18
CA HIS A 3 12.62 -26.41 28.72
C HIS A 3 12.62 -26.51 27.20
N ALA A 4 11.56 -27.11 26.67
CA ALA A 4 11.30 -27.27 25.26
C ALA A 4 11.16 -25.89 24.60
N ASP A 5 11.91 -25.70 23.52
CA ASP A 5 11.74 -24.58 22.62
C ASP A 5 10.35 -24.68 21.98
N ASP A 6 9.56 -23.63 22.16
CA ASP A 6 8.26 -23.42 21.54
C ASP A 6 8.48 -23.15 20.04
N PRO A 7 8.00 -24.00 19.11
CA PRO A 7 8.44 -23.97 17.72
C PRO A 7 7.65 -22.99 16.84
N ASN A 8 6.98 -21.96 17.40
CA ASN A 8 6.06 -21.13 16.63
C ASN A 8 6.27 -19.62 16.82
N LEU A 9 7.48 -19.16 16.53
CA LEU A 9 7.72 -17.79 16.12
C LEU A 9 8.01 -17.82 14.63
N ASP A 10 6.95 -17.64 13.84
CA ASP A 10 7.00 -17.43 12.40
C ASP A 10 7.64 -16.05 12.14
N THR A 11 8.96 -15.98 12.29
CA THR A 11 9.76 -14.87 11.77
C THR A 11 9.91 -15.12 10.28
N THR A 12 8.86 -14.86 9.51
CA THR A 12 8.99 -14.71 8.07
C THR A 12 9.71 -13.37 7.82
N GLU A 13 11.03 -13.38 7.95
CA GLU A 13 11.86 -12.49 7.14
C GLU A 13 11.38 -12.71 5.70
N THR A 14 10.74 -11.70 5.13
CA THR A 14 10.20 -11.79 3.76
C THR A 14 11.39 -11.74 2.81
N ASP A 15 12.07 -12.87 2.67
CA ASP A 15 13.14 -13.06 1.70
C ASP A 15 12.61 -12.70 0.31
N ALA A 16 13.37 -11.93 -0.46
CA ALA A 16 12.99 -11.56 -1.82
C ALA A 16 12.77 -12.78 -2.74
N SER A 17 13.20 -13.97 -2.33
CA SER A 17 12.95 -15.24 -3.03
C SER A 17 11.52 -15.76 -2.89
N THR A 18 10.76 -15.37 -1.87
CA THR A 18 9.37 -15.81 -1.67
C THR A 18 8.37 -15.01 -2.51
N LEU A 19 8.81 -13.89 -3.11
CA LEU A 19 7.99 -13.04 -3.99
C LEU A 19 8.03 -13.47 -5.46
N VAL A 20 8.92 -14.41 -5.81
CA VAL A 20 8.91 -15.06 -7.11
C VAL A 20 8.08 -16.34 -6.93
N PRO A 21 6.89 -16.47 -7.55
CA PRO A 21 6.15 -17.73 -7.50
C PRO A 21 7.03 -18.86 -8.03
N ASP A 22 6.74 -20.10 -7.66
CA ASP A 22 7.37 -21.30 -8.23
C ASP A 22 7.01 -21.43 -9.73
N TRP A 23 7.60 -20.59 -10.57
CA TRP A 23 7.37 -20.59 -12.01
C TRP A 23 8.07 -21.79 -12.64
N SER A 24 7.30 -22.62 -13.34
CA SER A 24 7.84 -23.76 -14.08
C SER A 24 8.86 -23.33 -15.15
N ASN A 25 8.73 -22.11 -15.69
CA ASN A 25 9.68 -21.48 -16.61
C ASN A 25 9.71 -19.97 -16.32
N PRO A 26 10.65 -19.47 -15.52
CA PRO A 26 10.74 -18.04 -15.24
C PRO A 26 11.21 -17.28 -16.50
N PRO A 27 10.60 -16.14 -16.83
CA PRO A 27 11.07 -15.28 -17.91
C PRO A 27 12.47 -14.74 -17.60
N SER A 28 13.30 -14.57 -18.63
CA SER A 28 14.61 -13.96 -18.46
C SER A 28 14.49 -12.44 -18.39
N LEU A 29 15.52 -11.76 -17.86
CA LEU A 29 15.60 -10.30 -17.85
C LEU A 29 15.50 -9.72 -19.28
N ALA A 30 16.01 -10.44 -20.28
CA ALA A 30 15.94 -10.02 -21.68
C ALA A 30 14.50 -10.03 -22.20
N ASP A 31 13.71 -11.03 -21.81
CA ASP A 31 12.30 -11.14 -22.21
C ASP A 31 11.48 -10.00 -21.59
N LEU A 32 11.66 -9.74 -20.29
CA LEU A 32 10.99 -8.63 -19.60
C LEU A 32 11.35 -7.26 -20.19
N LYS A 33 12.61 -7.09 -20.62
CA LYS A 33 13.03 -5.86 -21.29
C LYS A 33 12.35 -5.71 -22.65
N GLN A 34 12.23 -6.79 -23.42
CA GLN A 34 11.53 -6.79 -24.69
C GLN A 34 10.03 -6.46 -24.51
N ASP A 35 9.39 -7.02 -23.48
CA ASP A 35 7.99 -6.75 -23.16
C ASP A 35 7.77 -5.27 -22.84
N HIS A 36 8.65 -4.68 -22.02
CA HIS A 36 8.63 -3.25 -21.72
C HIS A 36 8.82 -2.38 -22.97
N GLU A 37 9.84 -2.65 -23.79
CA GLU A 37 10.09 -1.90 -25.04
C GLU A 37 8.89 -1.98 -26.00
N SER A 38 8.22 -3.13 -26.05
CA SER A 38 7.02 -3.33 -26.87
C SER A 38 5.83 -2.52 -26.35
N ALA A 39 5.66 -2.46 -25.02
CA ALA A 39 4.58 -1.72 -24.37
C ALA A 39 4.79 -0.19 -24.39
N GLN A 40 6.04 0.29 -24.46
CA GLN A 40 6.35 1.73 -24.45
C GLN A 40 5.62 2.51 -25.55
N VAL A 41 5.42 1.92 -26.73
CA VAL A 41 4.72 2.60 -27.83
C VAL A 41 3.26 2.86 -27.46
N ALA A 42 2.57 1.87 -26.90
CA ALA A 42 1.18 2.03 -26.46
C ALA A 42 1.08 2.97 -25.27
N HIS A 43 2.04 2.89 -24.33
CA HIS A 43 2.14 3.79 -23.19
C HIS A 43 2.25 5.26 -23.62
N GLN A 44 3.15 5.56 -24.56
CA GLN A 44 3.35 6.93 -25.04
C GLN A 44 2.09 7.50 -25.69
N VAL A 45 1.36 6.68 -26.46
CA VAL A 45 0.08 7.09 -27.03
C VAL A 45 -0.93 7.46 -25.94
N HIS A 46 -1.03 6.65 -24.88
CA HIS A 46 -1.92 6.94 -23.76
C HIS A 46 -1.49 8.22 -23.01
N VAL A 47 -0.20 8.37 -22.72
CA VAL A 47 0.35 9.58 -22.08
C VAL A 47 0.03 10.82 -22.91
N ASP A 48 0.24 10.78 -24.23
CA ASP A 48 -0.05 11.89 -25.14
C ASP A 48 -1.54 12.27 -25.14
N GLU A 49 -2.44 11.29 -25.03
CA GLU A 49 -3.89 11.51 -24.91
C GLU A 49 -4.25 12.17 -23.58
N VAL A 50 -3.73 11.67 -22.47
CA VAL A 50 -3.95 12.25 -21.13
C VAL A 50 -3.41 13.68 -21.06
N ASP A 51 -2.19 13.90 -21.57
CA ASP A 51 -1.57 15.22 -21.69
C ASP A 51 -2.46 16.20 -22.46
N ALA A 52 -3.09 15.74 -23.55
CA ALA A 52 -4.00 16.57 -24.32
C ALA A 52 -5.20 17.02 -23.48
N TRP A 53 -5.77 16.12 -22.66
CA TRP A 53 -6.88 16.45 -21.74
C TRP A 53 -6.45 17.40 -20.63
N LEU A 54 -5.28 17.18 -20.03
CA LEU A 54 -4.73 18.06 -19.00
C LEU A 54 -4.48 19.48 -19.55
N ARG A 55 -3.93 19.60 -20.77
CA ARG A 55 -3.77 20.91 -21.44
C ARG A 55 -5.11 21.62 -21.68
N VAL A 56 -6.17 20.87 -22.00
CA VAL A 56 -7.53 21.41 -22.13
C VAL A 56 -8.04 21.91 -20.78
N LEU A 57 -7.81 21.15 -19.71
CA LEU A 57 -8.21 21.48 -18.35
C LEU A 57 -7.53 22.78 -17.86
N ASP A 58 -6.24 22.93 -18.13
CA ASP A 58 -5.48 24.14 -17.76
C ASP A 58 -5.77 25.35 -18.65
N GLY A 59 -6.38 25.13 -19.81
CA GLY A 59 -6.76 26.18 -20.74
C GLY A 59 -5.60 26.71 -21.58
N ASP A 60 -4.58 25.89 -21.82
CA ASP A 60 -3.40 26.21 -22.64
C ASP A 60 -3.69 26.18 -24.15
N GLN A 61 -4.96 26.14 -24.53
CA GLN A 61 -5.38 26.14 -25.91
C GLN A 61 -5.06 27.47 -26.60
N THR A 62 -4.27 27.40 -27.67
CA THR A 62 -3.94 28.60 -28.45
C THR A 62 -5.08 28.94 -29.41
N ILE A 63 -5.81 30.03 -29.14
CA ILE A 63 -6.78 30.56 -30.10
C ILE A 63 -6.06 31.45 -31.12
N ASN A 64 -6.30 31.17 -32.40
CA ASN A 64 -5.86 32.00 -33.53
C ASN A 64 -6.69 33.29 -33.62
N ALA A 65 -6.41 34.25 -32.74
CA ALA A 65 -6.98 35.58 -32.82
C ALA A 65 -6.20 36.46 -33.82
N LYS A 66 -6.92 37.32 -34.56
CA LYS A 66 -6.31 38.33 -35.43
C LYS A 66 -5.37 39.23 -34.62
N ARG A 67 -4.21 39.56 -35.20
CA ARG A 67 -3.20 40.45 -34.60
C ARG A 67 -3.85 41.76 -34.15
N GLY A 68 -3.65 42.12 -32.87
CA GLY A 68 -4.23 43.32 -32.25
C GLY A 68 -5.55 43.11 -31.50
N ARG A 69 -6.08 41.88 -31.41
CA ARG A 69 -7.22 41.54 -30.55
C ARG A 69 -6.77 40.80 -29.30
N SER A 70 -7.46 41.05 -28.19
CA SER A 70 -7.29 40.27 -26.95
C SER A 70 -7.71 38.82 -27.17
N LYS A 71 -6.97 37.89 -26.54
CA LYS A 71 -7.30 36.47 -26.50
C LYS A 71 -7.90 36.15 -25.13
N LEU A 72 -9.04 35.47 -25.12
CA LEU A 72 -9.66 34.93 -23.90
C LEU A 72 -9.95 33.46 -24.14
N VAL A 73 -9.34 32.59 -23.35
CA VAL A 73 -9.63 31.15 -23.35
C VAL A 73 -10.49 30.87 -22.10
N PRO A 74 -11.77 30.51 -22.25
CA PRO A 74 -12.60 30.19 -21.11
C PRO A 74 -12.21 28.82 -20.54
N ARG A 75 -11.89 28.77 -19.24
CA ARG A 75 -11.60 27.53 -18.50
C ARG A 75 -12.90 26.80 -18.10
N LEU A 76 -13.74 26.49 -19.08
CA LEU A 76 -15.04 25.84 -18.85
C LEU A 76 -14.87 24.40 -18.35
N ALA A 77 -13.94 23.64 -18.93
CA ALA A 77 -13.65 22.26 -18.55
C ALA A 77 -13.25 22.17 -17.06
N ARG A 78 -12.32 23.04 -16.63
CA ARG A 78 -11.91 23.14 -15.21
C ARG A 78 -13.07 23.41 -14.28
N ARG A 79 -13.92 24.38 -14.61
CA ARG A 79 -15.09 24.71 -13.78
C ARG A 79 -16.06 23.53 -13.67
N GLN A 80 -16.24 22.76 -14.74
CA GLN A 80 -17.07 21.55 -14.71
C GLN A 80 -16.42 20.44 -13.87
N ALA A 81 -15.11 20.21 -14.03
CA ALA A 81 -14.36 19.23 -13.24
C ALA A 81 -14.41 19.56 -11.73
N GLU A 82 -14.24 20.83 -11.36
CA GLU A 82 -14.33 21.31 -9.98
C GLU A 82 -15.67 20.96 -9.31
N TRP A 83 -16.78 21.06 -10.04
CA TRP A 83 -18.10 20.66 -9.55
C TRP A 83 -18.25 19.14 -9.41
N ARG A 84 -17.56 18.36 -10.25
CA ARG A 84 -17.61 16.90 -10.22
C ARG A 84 -16.83 16.30 -9.06
N TYR A 85 -15.70 16.89 -8.65
CA TYR A 85 -14.92 16.33 -7.54
C TYR A 85 -15.75 16.24 -6.26
N ALA A 86 -16.43 17.33 -5.88
CA ALA A 86 -17.25 17.35 -4.67
C ALA A 86 -18.42 16.34 -4.75
N ALA A 87 -19.09 16.27 -5.90
CA ALA A 87 -20.21 15.34 -6.10
C ALA A 87 -19.80 13.86 -6.02
N LEU A 88 -18.54 13.54 -6.37
CA LEU A 88 -18.02 12.18 -6.36
C LEU A 88 -17.33 11.82 -5.04
N SER A 89 -16.66 12.74 -4.36
CA SER A 89 -15.96 12.45 -3.10
C SER A 89 -16.89 12.40 -1.89
N GLU A 90 -17.88 13.29 -1.81
CA GLU A 90 -18.82 13.38 -0.68
C GLU A 90 -19.49 12.05 -0.28
N PRO A 91 -20.03 11.21 -1.19
CA PRO A 91 -20.65 9.94 -0.79
C PRO A 91 -19.68 8.96 -0.12
N PHE A 92 -18.41 8.95 -0.52
CA PHE A 92 -17.39 8.07 0.06
C PHE A 92 -16.89 8.59 1.41
N LEU A 93 -16.85 9.90 1.60
CA LEU A 93 -16.41 10.53 2.84
C LEU A 93 -17.50 10.56 3.90
N SER A 94 -18.76 10.74 3.50
CA SER A 94 -19.91 10.80 4.41
C SER A 94 -20.33 9.43 4.94
N THR A 95 -19.99 8.35 4.26
CA THR A 95 -20.39 7.01 4.66
C THR A 95 -19.35 6.42 5.61
N ASP A 96 -19.81 5.90 6.74
CA ASP A 96 -18.96 5.18 7.70
C ASP A 96 -18.59 3.78 7.17
N ASP A 97 -19.54 3.06 6.56
CA ASP A 97 -19.31 1.73 5.99
C ASP A 97 -19.11 1.77 4.48
N LEU A 98 -17.86 1.76 4.04
CA LEU A 98 -17.51 1.74 2.61
C LEU A 98 -17.68 0.33 1.99
N PHE A 99 -17.40 -0.71 2.78
CA PHE A 99 -17.47 -2.11 2.37
C PHE A 99 -18.73 -2.77 2.92
N ASN A 100 -19.61 -3.19 2.00
CA ASN A 100 -20.78 -4.00 2.31
C ASN A 100 -20.50 -5.46 1.92
N THR A 101 -20.06 -6.26 2.88
CA THR A 101 -19.77 -7.68 2.68
C THR A 101 -21.05 -8.51 2.72
N ALA A 102 -21.30 -9.26 1.64
CA ALA A 102 -22.39 -10.22 1.57
C ALA A 102 -21.83 -11.65 1.68
N PRO A 103 -22.43 -12.52 2.51
CA PRO A 103 -21.99 -13.91 2.58
C PRO A 103 -22.42 -14.67 1.32
N GLN A 104 -21.54 -15.53 0.81
CA GLN A 104 -21.85 -16.40 -0.34
C GLN A 104 -22.74 -17.57 0.10
N THR A 105 -22.49 -18.12 1.29
CA THR A 105 -23.31 -19.19 1.89
C THR A 105 -23.88 -18.76 3.24
N PHE A 106 -24.86 -19.50 3.75
CA PHE A 106 -25.42 -19.24 5.09
C PHE A 106 -24.35 -19.39 6.19
N GLU A 107 -23.40 -20.32 6.03
CA GLU A 107 -22.35 -20.59 7.01
C GLU A 107 -21.33 -19.44 7.09
N ASP A 108 -21.14 -18.69 6.00
CA ASP A 108 -20.17 -17.58 5.93
C ASP A 108 -20.69 -16.26 6.54
N LYS A 109 -21.89 -16.25 7.13
CA LYS A 109 -22.53 -15.01 7.59
C LYS A 109 -21.70 -14.27 8.64
N ASP A 110 -21.21 -14.98 9.64
CA ASP A 110 -20.45 -14.37 10.74
C ASP A 110 -19.08 -13.88 10.24
N SER A 111 -18.43 -14.64 9.35
CA SER A 111 -17.16 -14.27 8.71
C SER A 111 -17.32 -13.06 7.81
N ALA A 112 -18.41 -12.95 7.05
CA ALA A 112 -18.68 -11.80 6.21
C ALA A 112 -18.82 -10.52 7.04
N VAL A 113 -19.56 -10.56 8.16
CA VAL A 113 -19.70 -9.42 9.07
C VAL A 113 -18.36 -9.02 9.67
N GLN A 114 -17.54 -10.00 10.11
CA GLN A 114 -16.21 -9.73 10.64
C GLN A 114 -15.28 -9.08 9.61
N ASN A 115 -15.28 -9.59 8.37
CA ASN A 115 -14.47 -9.04 7.29
C ASN A 115 -14.89 -7.61 6.94
N GLY A 116 -16.18 -7.32 6.88
CA GLY A 116 -16.69 -5.97 6.64
C GLY A 116 -16.25 -5.00 7.73
N MET A 117 -16.38 -5.42 9.00
CA MET A 117 -15.94 -4.63 10.14
C MET A 117 -14.43 -4.36 10.12
N LEU A 118 -13.62 -5.37 9.78
CA LEU A 118 -12.17 -5.25 9.70
C LEU A 118 -11.76 -4.27 8.58
N LEU A 119 -12.32 -4.41 7.39
CA LEU A 119 -12.02 -3.56 6.23
C LEU A 119 -12.43 -2.10 6.48
N ASN A 120 -13.63 -1.88 7.01
CA ASN A 120 -14.10 -0.52 7.35
C ASN A 120 -13.24 0.09 8.46
N TYR A 121 -12.81 -0.69 9.45
CA TYR A 121 -11.86 -0.22 10.47
C TYR A 121 -10.50 0.15 9.89
N GLN A 122 -9.95 -0.66 8.97
CA GLN A 122 -8.68 -0.36 8.31
C GLN A 122 -8.75 0.95 7.50
N LEU A 123 -9.79 1.15 6.71
CA LEU A 123 -9.93 2.36 5.90
C LEU A 123 -10.25 3.61 6.71
N ASN A 124 -11.10 3.52 7.73
CA ASN A 124 -11.52 4.70 8.49
C ASN A 124 -10.52 5.10 9.58
N CYS A 125 -9.80 4.14 10.18
CA CYS A 125 -8.96 4.40 11.34
C CYS A 125 -7.46 4.25 11.08
N ARG A 126 -7.05 3.36 10.17
CA ARG A 126 -5.63 3.04 9.94
C ARG A 126 -5.03 3.83 8.78
N MET A 127 -5.85 4.13 7.77
CA MET A 127 -5.46 4.93 6.62
C MET A 127 -6.15 6.30 6.64
N ASP A 128 -5.51 7.28 6.00
CA ASP A 128 -6.16 8.57 5.74
C ASP A 128 -7.11 8.44 4.54
N LYS A 129 -8.37 8.12 4.82
CA LYS A 129 -9.42 8.00 3.81
C LYS A 129 -9.63 9.30 3.02
N VAL A 130 -9.49 10.45 3.67
CA VAL A 130 -9.83 11.74 3.05
C VAL A 130 -8.84 12.06 1.93
N SER A 131 -7.55 12.01 2.23
CA SER A 131 -6.52 12.26 1.21
C SER A 131 -6.57 11.24 0.08
N PHE A 132 -6.73 9.96 0.39
CA PHE A 132 -6.81 8.90 -0.62
C PHE A 132 -8.01 9.08 -1.57
N ILE A 133 -9.21 9.31 -1.05
CA ILE A 133 -10.42 9.45 -1.88
C ILE A 133 -10.35 10.75 -2.71
N ASP A 134 -9.84 11.84 -2.14
CA ASP A 134 -9.68 13.09 -2.88
C ASP A 134 -8.68 12.94 -4.03
N GLU A 135 -7.55 12.28 -3.80
CA GLU A 135 -6.56 11.98 -4.85
C GLU A 135 -7.14 11.05 -5.91
N TYR A 136 -7.82 9.98 -5.50
CA TYR A 136 -8.47 9.02 -6.39
C TYR A 136 -9.51 9.69 -7.30
N VAL A 137 -10.42 10.50 -6.73
CA VAL A 137 -11.49 11.17 -7.49
C VAL A 137 -10.94 12.24 -8.42
N ARG A 138 -9.89 12.97 -8.01
CA ARG A 138 -9.23 13.96 -8.87
C ARG A 138 -8.60 13.30 -10.09
N THR A 139 -7.77 12.29 -9.85
CA THR A 139 -7.12 11.49 -10.89
C THR A 139 -8.17 10.90 -11.85
N ALA A 140 -9.28 10.35 -11.33
CA ALA A 140 -10.34 9.78 -12.15
C ALA A 140 -11.06 10.79 -13.06
N VAL A 141 -11.21 12.03 -12.62
CA VAL A 141 -11.89 13.08 -13.41
C VAL A 141 -10.94 13.75 -14.39
N ASP A 142 -9.67 13.90 -14.02
CA ASP A 142 -8.66 14.62 -14.80
C ASP A 142 -8.06 13.72 -15.90
N GLU A 143 -7.69 12.51 -15.54
CA GLU A 143 -7.01 11.54 -16.42
C GLU A 143 -8.00 10.56 -17.04
N GLY A 144 -9.14 10.32 -16.40
CA GLY A 144 -10.15 9.35 -16.84
C GLY A 144 -9.86 7.90 -16.45
N THR A 145 -8.62 7.61 -16.05
CA THR A 145 -8.15 6.29 -15.63
C THR A 145 -7.43 6.43 -14.30
N VAL A 146 -7.60 5.48 -13.38
CA VAL A 146 -6.88 5.47 -12.11
C VAL A 146 -6.39 4.07 -11.84
N VAL A 147 -5.12 3.95 -11.46
CA VAL A 147 -4.56 2.70 -10.96
C VAL A 147 -4.15 2.90 -9.51
N VAL A 148 -4.65 2.02 -8.65
CA VAL A 148 -4.35 2.01 -7.22
C VAL A 148 -3.48 0.82 -6.92
N ARG A 149 -2.27 1.06 -6.41
CA ARG A 149 -1.42 0.02 -5.88
C ARG A 149 -1.81 -0.27 -4.43
N VAL A 150 -2.12 -1.54 -4.18
CA VAL A 150 -2.32 -2.05 -2.83
C VAL A 150 -0.98 -2.50 -2.27
N GLY A 151 -0.63 -2.00 -1.09
CA GLY A 151 0.58 -2.35 -0.36
C GLY A 151 0.26 -2.69 1.10
N TRP A 152 1.29 -3.12 1.81
CA TRP A 152 1.23 -3.39 3.24
C TRP A 152 2.41 -2.73 3.95
N GLU A 153 2.12 -1.88 4.93
CA GLU A 153 3.15 -1.22 5.75
C GLU A 153 3.33 -1.99 7.05
N PHE A 154 4.55 -2.47 7.25
CA PHE A 154 4.97 -3.18 8.45
C PHE A 154 6.17 -2.46 9.06
N GLU A 155 6.03 -2.02 10.31
CA GLU A 155 7.08 -1.34 11.06
C GLU A 155 7.24 -1.99 12.43
N GLU A 156 8.46 -2.44 12.73
CA GLU A 156 8.81 -3.04 14.03
C GLU A 156 9.75 -2.12 14.81
N ASP A 157 9.46 -1.96 16.11
CA ASP A 157 10.32 -1.23 17.03
C ASP A 157 10.82 -2.16 18.15
N LYS A 158 12.06 -1.91 18.60
CA LYS A 158 12.70 -2.68 19.67
C LYS A 158 12.50 -1.95 21.00
N ARG A 159 11.54 -2.41 21.79
CA ARG A 159 11.26 -1.83 23.10
C ARG A 159 11.91 -2.65 24.22
N LYS A 160 12.57 -1.96 25.15
CA LYS A 160 13.01 -2.57 26.43
C LYS A 160 11.79 -2.79 27.31
N VAL A 161 11.44 -4.06 27.53
CA VAL A 161 10.40 -4.46 28.47
C VAL A 161 11.08 -4.98 29.73
N TYR A 162 10.79 -4.34 30.86
CA TYR A 162 11.21 -4.79 32.19
C TYR A 162 10.27 -5.91 32.62
N LYS A 163 10.84 -7.07 32.93
CA LYS A 163 10.13 -8.18 33.54
C LYS A 163 10.69 -8.40 34.94
N ASP A 164 9.78 -8.51 35.90
CA ASP A 164 10.13 -8.86 37.27
C ASP A 164 10.58 -10.31 37.32
N VAL A 165 11.77 -10.55 37.88
CA VAL A 165 12.26 -11.90 38.16
C VAL A 165 11.74 -12.27 39.53
N MET A 166 10.78 -13.19 39.54
CA MET A 166 10.22 -13.79 40.74
C MET A 166 11.06 -15.02 41.09
N GLU A 167 11.63 -15.06 42.29
CA GLU A 167 12.23 -16.28 42.83
C GLU A 167 11.40 -16.78 44.01
N MET A 168 11.31 -18.11 44.10
CA MET A 168 10.60 -18.78 45.19
C MET A 168 11.51 -18.82 46.42
N GLN A 169 11.20 -17.98 47.41
CA GLN A 169 11.92 -17.97 48.68
C GLN A 169 11.08 -18.65 49.75
N VAL A 170 11.73 -19.49 50.56
CA VAL A 170 11.08 -20.11 51.72
C VAL A 170 11.07 -19.10 52.86
N VAL A 171 9.87 -18.60 53.20
CA VAL A 171 9.64 -17.65 54.29
C VAL A 171 8.93 -18.39 55.43
N ALA A 172 9.19 -18.00 56.69
CA ALA A 172 8.50 -18.58 57.83
C ALA A 172 7.04 -18.09 57.85
N GLY A 173 6.08 -19.02 57.77
CA GLY A 173 4.66 -18.70 57.89
C GLY A 173 4.28 -18.25 59.30
N PRO A 174 3.06 -17.73 59.50
CA PRO A 174 2.56 -17.30 60.81
C PRO A 174 2.66 -18.40 61.90
N ASP A 175 2.61 -19.67 61.47
CA ASP A 175 2.67 -20.87 62.32
C ASP A 175 4.07 -21.51 62.41
N GLY A 176 5.12 -20.83 61.92
CA GLY A 176 6.50 -21.31 61.96
C GLY A 176 6.86 -22.40 60.96
N GLN A 177 5.94 -22.81 60.08
CA GLN A 177 6.22 -23.74 58.99
C GLN A 177 6.79 -22.99 57.77
N PRO A 178 7.77 -23.59 57.04
CA PRO A 178 8.31 -23.00 55.83
C PRO A 178 7.25 -22.95 54.72
N VAL A 179 6.83 -21.76 54.31
CA VAL A 179 5.97 -21.52 53.14
C VAL A 179 6.80 -20.94 52.00
N GLN A 180 6.57 -21.43 50.79
CA GLN A 180 7.19 -20.87 49.59
C GLN A 180 6.40 -19.64 49.16
N GLN A 181 7.06 -18.48 49.15
CA GLN A 181 6.49 -17.22 48.67
C GLN A 181 7.31 -16.73 47.48
N GLU A 182 6.64 -16.33 46.40
CA GLU A 182 7.29 -15.63 45.30
C GLU A 182 7.69 -14.23 45.76
N VAL A 183 9.00 -13.95 45.80
CA VAL A 183 9.56 -12.65 46.15
C VAL A 183 10.21 -12.05 44.90
N LYS A 184 9.97 -10.76 44.64
CA LYS A 184 10.62 -10.01 43.54
C LYS A 184 12.10 -9.82 43.88
N VAL A 185 13.00 -10.53 43.20
CA VAL A 185 14.46 -10.51 43.45
C VAL A 185 15.19 -9.51 42.54
N GLY A 186 14.59 -9.09 41.42
CA GLY A 186 15.14 -8.04 40.57
C GLY A 186 14.31 -7.77 39.31
N GLU A 187 14.77 -6.81 38.49
CA GLU A 187 14.17 -6.49 37.19
C GLU A 187 15.13 -6.90 36.08
N LYS A 188 14.68 -7.78 35.17
CA LYS A 188 15.43 -8.14 33.97
C LYS A 188 14.88 -7.33 32.80
N SER A 189 15.73 -6.52 32.19
CA SER A 189 15.40 -5.89 30.91
C SER A 189 15.54 -6.91 29.79
N SER A 190 14.47 -7.10 29.00
CA SER A 190 14.48 -7.89 27.78
C SER A 190 14.11 -6.98 26.61
N ILE A 191 14.88 -7.04 25.52
CA ILE A 191 14.53 -6.34 24.28
C ILE A 191 13.48 -7.21 23.60
N LYS A 192 12.27 -6.69 23.45
CA LYS A 192 11.22 -7.32 22.65
C LYS A 192 10.96 -6.48 21.41
N THR A 193 10.86 -7.14 20.27
CA THR A 193 10.36 -6.56 19.03
C THR A 193 8.85 -6.43 19.17
N ILE A 194 8.33 -5.21 19.03
CA ILE A 194 6.88 -4.93 19.03
C ILE A 194 6.56 -4.34 17.67
N THR A 195 5.53 -4.88 17.01
CA THR A 195 5.01 -4.31 15.78
C THR A 195 4.30 -2.98 16.08
N THR A 196 4.87 -1.89 15.56
CA THR A 196 4.34 -0.53 15.72
C THR A 196 3.27 -0.23 14.67
N LYS A 197 3.49 -0.68 13.42
CA LYS A 197 2.51 -0.56 12.33
C LYS A 197 2.35 -1.89 11.61
N ASN A 198 1.10 -2.22 11.31
CA ASN A 198 0.71 -3.41 10.57
C ASN A 198 -0.64 -3.11 9.91
N GLN A 199 -0.61 -2.50 8.72
CA GLN A 199 -1.81 -2.00 8.06
C GLN A 199 -1.67 -1.99 6.53
N PRO A 200 -2.79 -2.11 5.81
CA PRO A 200 -2.78 -1.92 4.36
C PRO A 200 -2.52 -0.46 4.02
N VAL A 201 -1.91 -0.23 2.86
CA VAL A 201 -1.68 1.09 2.28
C VAL A 201 -2.19 1.09 0.85
N LEU A 202 -2.92 2.13 0.48
CA LEU A 202 -3.34 2.38 -0.89
C LEU A 202 -2.59 3.59 -1.43
N THR A 203 -2.01 3.46 -2.62
CA THR A 203 -1.30 4.55 -3.29
C THR A 203 -1.84 4.68 -4.70
N VAL A 204 -2.26 5.89 -5.07
CA VAL A 204 -2.60 6.19 -6.47
C VAL A 204 -1.30 6.28 -7.26
N CYS A 205 -1.22 5.54 -8.36
CA CYS A 205 -0.05 5.56 -9.24
C CYS A 205 -0.21 6.65 -10.30
N ASP A 206 0.87 7.41 -10.52
CA ASP A 206 0.97 8.34 -11.64
C ASP A 206 0.98 7.55 -12.96
N TYR A 207 0.13 7.97 -13.90
CA TYR A 207 0.03 7.38 -15.23
C TYR A 207 1.36 7.42 -15.99
N ASN A 208 2.25 8.38 -15.74
CA ASN A 208 3.57 8.44 -16.37
C ASN A 208 4.47 7.26 -15.96
N ASN A 209 4.27 6.77 -14.75
CA ASN A 209 5.14 5.80 -14.09
C ASN A 209 4.64 4.36 -14.17
N LEU A 210 3.54 4.11 -14.86
CA LEU A 210 2.92 2.80 -14.92
C LEU A 210 2.69 2.36 -16.37
N VAL A 211 3.42 1.32 -16.79
CA VAL A 211 3.24 0.68 -18.09
C VAL A 211 2.50 -0.64 -17.89
N LEU A 212 1.30 -0.73 -18.47
CA LEU A 212 0.49 -1.95 -18.46
C LEU A 212 0.66 -2.72 -19.77
N ASP A 213 0.44 -4.03 -19.70
CA ASP A 213 0.38 -4.90 -20.87
C ASP A 213 -0.71 -4.41 -21.86
N PRO A 214 -0.35 -3.96 -23.07
CA PRO A 214 -1.32 -3.44 -24.03
C PRO A 214 -2.29 -4.52 -24.55
N THR A 215 -1.97 -5.80 -24.40
CA THR A 215 -2.84 -6.91 -24.84
C THR A 215 -4.03 -7.13 -23.92
N CYS A 216 -4.08 -6.46 -22.77
CA CYS A 216 -5.15 -6.63 -21.79
C CYS A 216 -6.47 -5.96 -22.22
N GLU A 217 -6.46 -5.08 -23.23
CA GLU A 217 -7.64 -4.37 -23.78
C GLU A 217 -8.55 -3.74 -22.71
N GLY A 218 -7.95 -3.25 -21.62
CA GLY A 218 -8.67 -2.63 -20.49
C GLY A 218 -9.13 -3.60 -19.40
N ASP A 219 -8.88 -4.91 -19.54
CA ASP A 219 -9.12 -5.91 -18.51
C ASP A 219 -7.80 -6.24 -17.79
N ILE A 220 -7.59 -5.64 -16.62
CA ILE A 220 -6.35 -5.80 -15.86
C ILE A 220 -6.11 -7.25 -15.39
N GLU A 221 -7.14 -8.08 -15.26
CA GLU A 221 -6.99 -9.48 -14.86
C GLU A 221 -6.30 -10.33 -15.94
N LYS A 222 -6.31 -9.85 -17.19
CA LYS A 222 -5.64 -10.50 -18.33
C LYS A 222 -4.24 -9.97 -18.60
N ALA A 223 -3.80 -8.93 -17.87
CA ALA A 223 -2.48 -8.37 -18.07
C ALA A 223 -1.41 -9.38 -17.62
N ASN A 224 -0.45 -9.68 -18.50
CA ASN A 224 0.64 -10.59 -18.17
C ASN A 224 1.73 -9.88 -17.34
N PHE A 225 1.86 -8.57 -17.51
CA PHE A 225 2.82 -7.76 -16.79
C PHE A 225 2.29 -6.35 -16.52
N ALA A 226 2.83 -5.76 -15.46
CA ALA A 226 2.72 -4.34 -15.14
C ALA A 226 4.09 -3.86 -14.67
N VAL A 227 4.63 -2.84 -15.32
CA VAL A 227 5.92 -2.24 -14.99
C VAL A 227 5.67 -0.91 -14.31
N TYR A 228 6.18 -0.76 -13.10
CA TYR A 228 6.07 0.47 -12.32
C TYR A 228 7.45 1.08 -12.09
N SER A 229 7.65 2.31 -12.54
CA SER A 229 8.83 3.11 -12.26
C SER A 229 8.63 3.96 -11.01
N PHE A 230 9.66 4.08 -10.20
CA PHE A 230 9.64 4.95 -9.02
C PHE A 230 11.00 5.59 -8.81
N GLU A 231 10.97 6.81 -8.30
CA GLU A 231 12.18 7.52 -7.89
C GLU A 231 12.54 7.13 -6.45
N THR A 232 13.81 6.82 -6.22
CA THR A 232 14.33 6.46 -4.90
C THR A 232 15.83 6.76 -4.81
N SER A 233 16.37 6.76 -3.60
CA SER A 233 17.81 6.88 -3.38
C SER A 233 18.49 5.51 -3.26
N LEU A 234 19.74 5.41 -3.72
CA LEU A 234 20.56 4.22 -3.59
C LEU A 234 20.74 3.80 -2.11
N SER A 235 20.73 4.77 -1.19
CA SER A 235 20.77 4.53 0.26
C SER A 235 19.52 3.82 0.78
N GLU A 236 18.34 4.18 0.29
CA GLU A 236 17.07 3.53 0.65
C GLU A 236 17.01 2.11 0.09
N LEU A 237 17.38 1.92 -1.18
CA LEU A 237 17.44 0.60 -1.80
C LEU A 237 18.38 -0.36 -1.06
N LYS A 238 19.56 0.13 -0.65
CA LYS A 238 20.53 -0.65 0.15
C LYS A 238 20.00 -0.99 1.54
N LYS A 239 19.24 -0.07 2.16
CA LYS A 239 18.63 -0.29 3.48
C LYS A 239 17.49 -1.30 3.42
N ASP A 240 16.73 -1.28 2.33
CA ASP A 240 15.62 -2.20 2.08
C ASP A 240 16.11 -3.64 1.90
N GLY A 241 17.22 -3.83 1.17
CA GLY A 241 17.88 -5.13 1.02
C GLY A 241 17.14 -6.14 0.12
N ARG A 242 15.90 -5.82 -0.30
CA ARG A 242 15.11 -6.61 -1.26
C ARG A 242 15.67 -6.59 -2.69
N TYR A 243 16.34 -5.52 -3.08
CA TYR A 243 16.80 -5.30 -4.45
C TYR A 243 18.22 -5.82 -4.68
N LYS A 244 18.42 -6.54 -5.78
CA LYS A 244 19.71 -7.10 -6.22
C LYS A 244 20.28 -6.26 -7.37
N ASN A 245 21.58 -6.40 -7.63
CA ASN A 245 22.29 -5.69 -8.71
C ASN A 245 22.30 -4.15 -8.57
N LEU A 246 22.31 -3.65 -7.34
CA LEU A 246 22.39 -2.20 -7.06
C LEU A 246 23.69 -1.56 -7.58
N ASP A 247 24.72 -2.36 -7.84
CA ASP A 247 26.01 -1.89 -8.36
C ASP A 247 25.96 -1.58 -9.87
N ASP A 248 24.96 -2.08 -10.59
CA ASP A 248 24.75 -1.81 -12.03
C ASP A 248 23.92 -0.53 -12.26
N ILE A 249 23.45 0.12 -11.19
CA ILE A 249 22.71 1.38 -11.23
C ILE A 249 23.73 2.53 -11.23
N ASN A 250 23.89 3.20 -12.38
CA ASN A 250 24.76 4.38 -12.55
C ASN A 250 24.08 5.68 -12.13
#